data_AF-A0A533XIS7-F1
#
_entry.id   AF-A0A533XIS7-F1
#
_cell.length_a   1.000
_cell.length_b   1.000
_cell.length_c   1.000
_cell.angle_alpha   90.00
_cell.angle_beta   90.00
_cell.angle_gamma   90.00
#
_symmetry.space_group_name_H-M   'P 1'
#
loop_
_entity.id
_entity.type
_entity.pdbx_description
1 polymer ?
#
loop_
_entity_poly.entity_id
_entity_poly.type
_entity_poly.pdbx_seq_one_letter_code
_entity_poly.pdbx_strand_id
1 'polypeptide(L)'
;MTKLDALAVMSAHFGLRGLRPSDLERDETLSDPHLLVSIILFGERRDFAVDSYVLLLQGDRKVIPAKVRSDGTAARSSAWPSSPAYRAKVVAFFAYKDFDPQAKTQLAVFPHSGGEVSFDLDFAAIP
;
A
#
# COMPACT_ATOMS: atom_id res chain seq x y z
N MET A 1 3.88 4.03 2.32
CA MET A 1 4.07 4.71 3.61
C MET A 1 5.45 4.34 4.10
N THR A 2 6.35 5.32 4.11
CA THR A 2 7.70 5.18 4.65
C THR A 2 7.66 5.29 6.18
N LYS A 3 8.78 5.01 6.85
CA LYS A 3 8.90 5.23 8.30
C LYS A 3 8.70 6.70 8.67
N LEU A 4 9.16 7.62 7.83
CA LEU A 4 9.00 9.06 8.04
C LEU A 4 7.53 9.48 7.90
N ASP A 5 6.81 8.99 6.89
CA ASP A 5 5.37 9.21 6.76
C ASP A 5 4.61 8.74 8.01
N ALA A 6 4.96 7.54 8.50
CA ALA A 6 4.32 6.95 9.68
C ALA A 6 4.56 7.81 10.93
N LEU A 7 5.79 8.28 11.14
CA LEU A 7 6.13 9.20 12.23
C LEU A 7 5.40 10.56 12.11
N ALA A 8 5.26 11.09 10.89
CA ALA A 8 4.55 12.34 10.64
C ALA A 8 3.06 12.23 10.95
N VAL A 9 2.41 11.15 10.48
CA VAL A 9 1.01 10.84 10.77
C VAL A 9 0.78 10.65 12.27
N MET A 10 1.65 9.89 12.94
CA MET A 10 1.59 9.69 14.38
C MET A 10 1.72 11.03 15.12
N SER A 11 2.72 11.84 14.77
CA SER A 11 2.94 13.14 15.42
C SER A 11 1.75 14.08 15.26
N ALA A 12 1.14 14.14 14.07
CA ALA A 12 -0.07 14.93 13.83
C ALA A 12 -1.26 14.41 14.67
N HIS A 13 -1.46 13.08 14.71
CA HIS A 13 -2.53 12.45 15.48
C HIS A 13 -2.44 12.77 16.98
N PHE A 14 -1.24 12.72 17.54
CA PHE A 14 -0.98 13.07 18.95
C PHE A 14 -1.11 14.57 19.19
N GLY A 15 -0.59 15.41 18.29
CA GLY A 15 -0.69 16.86 18.38
C GLY A 15 -2.13 17.36 18.43
N LEU A 16 -3.03 16.77 17.63
CA LEU A 16 -4.47 17.07 17.66
C LEU A 16 -5.14 16.78 19.01
N ARG A 17 -4.51 15.97 19.85
CA ARG A 17 -4.98 15.61 21.20
C ARG A 17 -4.21 16.33 22.30
N GLY A 18 -3.29 17.23 21.96
CA GLY A 18 -2.38 17.86 22.93
C GLY A 18 -1.42 16.88 23.59
N LEU A 19 -1.19 15.72 22.97
CA LEU A 19 -0.30 14.67 23.45
C LEU A 19 0.99 14.64 22.63
N ARG A 20 1.99 13.92 23.12
CA ARG A 20 3.19 13.55 22.37
C ARG A 20 3.27 12.04 22.27
N PRO A 21 3.74 11.48 21.14
CA PRO A 21 4.03 10.06 21.07
C PRO A 21 5.02 9.66 22.17
N SER A 22 4.87 8.46 22.71
CA SER A 22 5.86 7.87 23.61
C SER A 22 7.08 7.39 22.82
N ASP A 23 8.20 7.15 23.52
CA ASP A 23 9.40 6.60 22.89
C ASP A 23 9.15 5.17 22.39
N LEU A 24 8.37 4.38 23.12
CA LEU A 24 7.94 3.06 22.69
C LEU A 24 7.23 3.10 21.32
N GLU A 25 6.26 4.00 21.13
CA GLU A 25 5.52 4.11 19.86
C GLU A 25 6.41 4.55 18.70
N ARG A 26 7.39 5.42 18.96
CA ARG A 26 8.40 5.82 17.97
C ARG A 26 9.27 4.64 17.57
N ASP A 27 9.78 3.91 18.56
CA ASP A 27 10.67 2.77 18.33
C ASP A 27 9.95 1.63 17.62
N GLU A 28 8.68 1.36 17.98
CA GLU A 28 7.82 0.42 17.26
C GLU A 28 7.62 0.84 15.80
N THR A 29 7.34 2.13 15.55
CA THR A 29 7.19 2.65 14.18
C THR A 29 8.49 2.53 13.39
N LEU A 30 9.63 2.86 14.01
CA LEU A 30 10.95 2.80 13.38
C LEU A 30 11.44 1.36 13.18
N SER A 31 10.95 0.40 13.96
CA SER A 31 11.33 -1.01 13.87
C SER A 31 10.48 -1.81 12.87
N ASP A 32 9.40 -1.26 12.31
CA ASP A 32 8.62 -1.96 11.27
C ASP A 32 9.54 -2.35 10.10
N PRO A 33 9.68 -3.66 9.80
CA PRO A 33 10.58 -4.12 8.75
C PRO A 33 9.96 -4.02 7.34
N HIS A 34 8.75 -3.49 7.20
CA HIS A 34 8.05 -3.44 5.92
C HIS A 34 7.81 -2.03 5.40
N LEU A 35 7.94 -1.89 4.09
CA LEU A 35 7.29 -0.83 3.32
C LEU A 35 5.85 -1.23 3.01
N LEU A 36 4.90 -0.35 3.33
CA LEU A 36 3.49 -0.54 3.01
C LEU A 36 3.14 0.21 1.72
N VAL A 37 2.65 -0.51 0.72
CA VAL A 37 2.13 0.07 -0.53
C VAL A 37 0.60 -0.06 -0.51
N SER A 38 -0.09 1.08 -0.44
CA SER A 38 -1.55 1.15 -0.44
C SER A 38 -2.05 1.51 -1.83
N ILE A 39 -2.87 0.64 -2.41
CA ILE A 39 -3.45 0.76 -3.75
C ILE A 39 -4.97 0.89 -3.59
N ILE A 40 -5.58 1.82 -4.33
CA ILE A 40 -7.03 1.91 -4.44
C ILE A 40 -7.45 1.34 -5.79
N LEU A 41 -8.23 0.28 -5.75
CA LEU A 41 -8.82 -0.34 -6.92
C LEU A 41 -10.26 0.13 -7.09
N PHE A 42 -10.75 0.08 -8.32
CA PHE A 42 -12.14 0.39 -8.68
C PHE A 42 -12.73 -0.77 -9.49
N GLY A 43 -14.01 -1.07 -9.28
CA GLY A 43 -14.67 -2.19 -9.94
C GLY A 43 -16.19 -2.17 -9.84
N GLU A 44 -16.83 -3.13 -10.50
CA GLU A 44 -18.29 -3.20 -10.61
C GLU A 44 -18.97 -4.07 -9.55
N ARG A 45 -18.20 -4.92 -8.85
CA ARG A 45 -18.70 -5.80 -7.79
C ARG A 45 -18.16 -5.39 -6.43
N ARG A 46 -18.79 -5.85 -5.35
CA ARG A 46 -18.33 -5.56 -3.97
C ARG A 46 -17.13 -6.40 -3.53
N ASP A 47 -16.92 -7.56 -4.13
CA ASP A 47 -15.87 -8.53 -3.79
C ASP A 47 -14.66 -8.48 -4.73
N PHE A 48 -14.65 -7.56 -5.70
CA PHE A 48 -13.69 -7.54 -6.81
C PHE A 48 -12.21 -7.43 -6.40
N ALA A 49 -11.92 -6.94 -5.19
CA ALA A 49 -10.57 -6.74 -4.70
C ALA A 49 -10.05 -7.90 -3.82
N VAL A 50 -10.92 -8.82 -3.41
CA VAL A 50 -10.55 -10.03 -2.66
C VAL A 50 -9.53 -10.82 -3.48
N ASP A 51 -8.48 -11.33 -2.86
CA ASP A 51 -7.40 -12.10 -3.52
C ASP A 51 -6.62 -11.34 -4.61
N SER A 52 -6.71 -10.00 -4.65
CA SER A 52 -5.81 -9.21 -5.50
C SER A 52 -4.37 -9.37 -5.02
N TYR A 53 -3.44 -9.42 -5.96
CA TYR A 53 -2.02 -9.60 -5.67
C TYR A 53 -1.18 -8.43 -6.19
N VAL A 54 0.01 -8.27 -5.61
CA VAL A 54 0.90 -7.14 -5.88
C VAL A 54 2.34 -7.62 -5.87
N LEU A 55 3.15 -7.16 -6.82
CA LEU A 55 4.58 -7.43 -6.92
C LEU A 55 5.36 -6.13 -7.14
N LEU A 56 6.62 -6.12 -6.70
CA LEU A 56 7.60 -5.18 -7.24
C LEU A 56 8.49 -5.90 -8.24
N LEU A 57 8.71 -5.30 -9.40
CA LEU A 57 9.59 -5.81 -10.44
C LEU A 57 10.83 -4.91 -10.52
N GLN A 58 12.02 -5.49 -10.35
CA GLN A 58 13.31 -4.80 -10.39
C GLN A 58 14.23 -5.53 -11.37
N GLY A 59 14.17 -5.13 -12.65
CA GLY A 59 14.77 -5.91 -13.74
C GLY A 59 14.13 -7.30 -13.80
N ASP A 60 14.95 -8.36 -13.73
CA ASP A 60 14.47 -9.75 -13.73
C ASP A 60 14.00 -10.25 -12.36
N ARG A 61 14.18 -9.44 -11.30
CA ARG A 61 13.79 -9.80 -9.94
C ARG A 61 12.31 -9.48 -9.68
N LYS A 62 11.55 -10.49 -9.24
CA LYS A 62 10.21 -10.32 -8.69
C LYS A 62 10.29 -10.31 -7.16
N VAL A 63 9.95 -9.19 -6.55
CA VAL A 63 9.85 -9.08 -5.09
C VAL A 63 8.41 -9.37 -4.69
N ILE A 64 8.26 -10.39 -3.85
CA ILE A 64 6.98 -10.87 -3.33
C ILE A 64 6.71 -10.19 -1.98
N PRO A 65 5.51 -9.63 -1.75
CA PRO A 65 5.18 -9.07 -0.45
C PRO A 65 5.04 -10.19 0.60
N ALA A 66 5.44 -9.91 1.84
CA ALA A 66 5.26 -10.82 2.97
C ALA A 66 3.78 -11.14 3.25
N LYS A 67 2.90 -10.18 2.95
CA LYS A 67 1.44 -10.36 2.95
C LYS A 67 0.76 -9.30 2.08
N VAL A 68 -0.46 -9.61 1.65
CA VAL A 68 -1.38 -8.66 1.01
C VAL A 68 -2.68 -8.66 1.81
N ARG A 69 -3.23 -7.47 2.07
CA ARG A 69 -4.55 -7.29 2.70
C ARG A 69 -5.44 -6.52 1.75
N SER A 70 -6.65 -7.00 1.51
CA SER A 70 -7.66 -6.30 0.75
C SER A 70 -8.88 -6.04 1.61
N ASP A 71 -9.64 -5.00 1.28
CA ASP A 71 -10.99 -4.84 1.82
C ASP A 71 -11.82 -6.07 1.39
N GLY A 72 -12.37 -6.81 2.37
CA GLY A 72 -13.25 -7.96 2.08
C GLY A 72 -14.58 -7.55 1.47
N THR A 73 -14.95 -6.27 1.57
CA THR A 73 -16.13 -5.71 0.89
C THR A 73 -15.85 -4.27 0.51
N ALA A 74 -15.92 -3.99 -0.79
CA ALA A 74 -15.70 -2.68 -1.35
C ALA A 74 -16.78 -1.67 -0.95
N ALA A 75 -16.35 -0.43 -0.74
CA ALA A 75 -17.22 0.71 -0.52
C ALA A 75 -17.75 1.22 -1.87
N ARG A 76 -18.87 1.95 -1.86
CA ARG A 76 -19.34 2.66 -3.06
C ARG A 76 -18.31 3.71 -3.48
N SER A 77 -18.09 3.85 -4.78
CA SER A 77 -17.32 4.96 -5.32
C SER A 77 -18.16 6.25 -5.30
N SER A 78 -17.54 7.36 -5.68
CA SER A 78 -18.25 8.64 -5.91
C SER A 78 -19.16 8.61 -7.14
N ALA A 79 -18.98 7.66 -8.05
CA ALA A 79 -19.78 7.52 -9.27
C ALA A 79 -21.05 6.68 -9.07
N TRP A 80 -21.18 5.95 -7.96
CA TRP A 80 -22.30 5.05 -7.71
C TRP A 80 -23.67 5.74 -7.89
N PRO A 81 -24.64 5.15 -8.60
CA PRO A 81 -24.66 3.77 -9.11
C PRO A 81 -23.99 3.57 -10.49
N SER A 82 -23.40 4.61 -11.08
CA SER A 82 -22.65 4.52 -12.34
C SER A 82 -21.27 3.89 -12.16
N SER A 83 -20.72 3.37 -13.26
CA SER A 83 -19.38 2.77 -13.29
C SER A 83 -18.26 3.84 -13.16
N PRO A 84 -17.14 3.52 -12.46
CA PRO A 84 -16.95 2.31 -11.66
C PRO A 84 -17.71 2.39 -10.34
N ALA A 85 -18.56 1.41 -10.03
CA ALA A 85 -19.54 1.52 -8.94
C ALA A 85 -18.93 1.40 -7.53
N TYR A 86 -17.80 0.70 -7.39
CA TYR A 86 -17.18 0.41 -6.11
C TYR A 86 -15.68 0.74 -6.09
N ARG A 87 -15.15 0.96 -4.87
CA ARG A 87 -13.74 1.18 -4.57
C ARG A 87 -13.30 0.30 -3.40
N ALA A 88 -12.09 -0.22 -3.46
CA ALA A 88 -11.50 -1.03 -2.41
C ALA A 88 -10.02 -0.70 -2.23
N LYS A 89 -9.52 -0.83 -1.01
CA LYS A 89 -8.11 -0.70 -0.68
C LYS A 89 -7.43 -2.08 -0.69
N VAL A 90 -6.26 -2.14 -1.29
CA VAL A 90 -5.31 -3.26 -1.21
C VAL A 90 -4.00 -2.74 -0.64
N VAL A 91 -3.47 -3.40 0.38
CA VAL A 91 -2.21 -3.04 1.05
C VAL A 91 -1.24 -4.21 0.96
N ALA A 92 -0.13 -4.00 0.27
CA ALA A 92 0.96 -4.94 0.18
C ALA A 92 2.09 -4.55 1.14
N PHE A 93 2.69 -5.55 1.80
CA PHE A 93 3.74 -5.36 2.79
C PHE A 93 5.04 -5.95 2.26
N PHE A 94 5.97 -5.11 1.83
CA PHE A 94 7.27 -5.52 1.28
C PHE A 94 8.34 -5.37 2.34
N ALA A 95 9.08 -6.44 2.67
CA ALA A 95 10.18 -6.29 3.62
C ALA A 95 11.30 -5.44 3.01
N TYR A 96 11.83 -4.48 3.76
CA TYR A 96 12.88 -3.57 3.28
C TYR A 96 14.15 -4.29 2.80
N LYS A 97 14.42 -5.48 3.35
CA LYS A 97 15.55 -6.33 2.96
C LYS A 97 15.37 -7.02 1.59
N ASP A 98 14.14 -7.08 1.07
CA ASP A 98 13.80 -7.91 -0.09
C ASP A 98 13.74 -7.10 -1.40
N PHE A 99 13.89 -5.78 -1.37
CA PHE A 99 13.98 -4.92 -2.55
C PHE A 99 15.11 -3.89 -2.42
N ASP A 100 15.61 -3.40 -3.56
CA ASP A 100 16.60 -2.32 -3.63
C ASP A 100 15.88 -0.97 -3.80
N PRO A 101 15.93 -0.03 -2.84
CA PRO A 101 15.26 1.26 -2.96
C PRO A 101 15.86 2.18 -4.03
N GLN A 102 17.01 1.84 -4.62
CA GLN A 102 17.66 2.62 -5.69
C GLN A 102 17.45 2.00 -7.09
N ALA A 103 16.91 0.78 -7.15
CA ALA A 103 16.62 0.14 -8.43
C ALA A 103 15.35 0.71 -9.07
N LYS A 104 15.37 0.85 -10.40
CA LYS A 104 14.15 1.09 -11.18
C LYS A 104 13.13 0.02 -10.85
N THR A 105 11.97 0.43 -10.37
CA THR A 105 10.95 -0.49 -9.89
C THR A 105 9.66 -0.30 -10.66
N GLN A 106 8.97 -1.40 -10.97
CA GLN A 106 7.57 -1.37 -11.36
C GLN A 106 6.71 -2.01 -10.28
N LEU A 107 5.61 -1.35 -9.95
CA LEU A 107 4.55 -1.93 -9.14
C LEU A 107 3.57 -2.64 -10.08
N ALA A 108 3.53 -3.96 -10.04
CA ALA A 108 2.58 -4.77 -10.80
C ALA A 108 1.43 -5.20 -9.89
N VAL A 109 0.19 -4.90 -10.31
CA VAL A 109 -1.04 -5.22 -9.59
C VAL A 109 -1.87 -6.19 -10.40
N PHE A 110 -2.30 -7.27 -9.76
CA PHE A 110 -3.09 -8.34 -10.36
C PHE A 110 -4.45 -8.38 -9.65
N PRO A 111 -5.49 -7.70 -10.18
CA PRO A 111 -6.83 -7.78 -9.63
C PRO A 111 -7.39 -9.19 -9.76
N HIS A 112 -8.23 -9.61 -8.82
CA HIS A 112 -8.88 -10.92 -8.89
C HIS A 112 -9.80 -11.09 -10.10
N SER A 113 -10.36 -10.00 -10.62
CA SER A 113 -11.12 -9.99 -11.87
C SER A 113 -10.29 -10.35 -13.10
N GLY A 114 -8.97 -10.47 -12.96
CA GLY A 114 -8.02 -10.71 -14.04
C GLY A 114 -7.40 -9.43 -14.59
N GLY A 115 -6.36 -9.63 -15.41
CA GLY A 115 -5.53 -8.55 -15.95
C GLY A 115 -4.32 -8.24 -15.08
N GLU A 116 -3.49 -7.34 -15.60
CA GLU A 116 -2.32 -6.78 -14.92
C GLU A 116 -2.31 -5.27 -15.19
N VAL A 117 -2.06 -4.50 -14.14
CA VAL A 117 -1.78 -3.06 -14.26
C VAL A 117 -0.45 -2.79 -13.61
N SER A 118 0.45 -2.17 -14.38
CA SER A 118 1.82 -1.92 -13.94
C SER A 118 2.15 -0.42 -14.00
N PHE A 119 2.84 0.07 -12.98
CA PHE A 119 3.21 1.46 -12.82
C PHE A 119 4.70 1.57 -12.54
N ASP A 120 5.40 2.50 -13.18
CA ASP A 120 6.77 2.84 -12.79
C ASP A 120 6.75 3.50 -11.40
N LEU A 121 7.65 3.05 -10.54
CA LEU A 121 7.80 3.49 -9.17
C LEU A 121 9.27 3.83 -8.90
N ASP A 122 9.52 5.09 -8.60
CA ASP A 122 10.83 5.57 -8.17
C ASP A 122 10.81 5.79 -6.65
N PHE A 123 11.34 4.82 -5.90
CA PHE A 123 11.44 4.94 -4.45
C PHE A 123 12.40 6.05 -4.01
N ALA A 124 13.40 6.39 -4.83
CA ALA A 124 14.34 7.47 -4.49
C ALA A 124 13.67 8.86 -4.53
N ALA A 125 12.55 8.98 -5.25
CA ALA A 125 11.73 10.20 -5.29
C ALA A 125 10.74 10.31 -4.10
N ILE A 126 10.65 9.29 -3.24
CA ILE A 126 9.74 9.26 -2.09
C ILE A 126 10.56 9.57 -0.83
N PRO A 127 10.28 10.69 -0.13
CA PRO A 127 11.05 11.13 1.03
C PRO A 127 10.89 10.23 2.28
#